data_AF-A0A938GH93-F1
#
_entry.id   AF-A0A938GH93-F1
#
_cell.length_a   1.000
_cell.length_b   1.000
_cell.length_c   1.000
_cell.angle_alpha   90.00
_cell.angle_beta   90.00
_cell.angle_gamma   90.00
#
_symmetry.space_group_name_H-M   'P 1'
#
loop_
_entity.id
_entity.type
_entity.pdbx_description
1 polymer ?
#
loop_
_entity_poly.entity_id
_entity_poly.type
_entity_poly.pdbx_seq_one_letter_code
_entity_poly.pdbx_strand_id
1 'polypeptide(L)'
;MTSTMVVSPSEMIAIGDVNRGTGFSPYADQRFGPGVSDIHSRGANIVFCDAHVEYGKQRKWVLASEVVRRGWNTDHEPHPETWSTNAPGF
;
A
#
# COMPACT_ATOMS: atom_id res chain seq x y z
N MET A 1 -26.93 13.91 -4.06
CA MET A 1 -25.62 13.50 -4.60
C MET A 1 -25.04 12.48 -3.63
N THR A 2 -24.82 11.24 -4.07
CA THR A 2 -24.12 10.25 -3.27
C THR A 2 -22.64 10.61 -3.31
N SER A 3 -22.09 11.11 -2.20
CA SER A 3 -20.65 11.36 -2.10
C SER A 3 -19.90 10.05 -2.32
N THR A 4 -18.98 10.02 -3.29
CA THR A 4 -18.01 8.93 -3.38
C THR A 4 -16.93 9.17 -2.33
N MET A 5 -16.43 8.11 -1.71
CA MET A 5 -15.28 8.19 -0.78
C MET A 5 -13.96 8.35 -1.54
N VAL A 6 -13.95 8.16 -2.87
CA VAL A 6 -12.75 8.40 -3.69
C VAL A 6 -12.56 9.90 -3.92
N VAL A 7 -11.62 10.51 -3.20
CA VAL A 7 -11.35 11.96 -3.22
C VAL A 7 -10.15 12.36 -4.09
N SER A 8 -9.17 11.46 -4.29
CA SER A 8 -8.00 11.67 -5.16
C SER A 8 -7.69 10.39 -5.95
N PRO A 9 -8.37 10.15 -7.10
CA PRO A 9 -8.29 8.88 -7.82
C PRO A 9 -6.87 8.45 -8.24
N SER A 10 -6.00 9.42 -8.54
CA SER A 10 -4.60 9.17 -8.92
C SER A 10 -3.66 8.95 -7.72
N GLU A 11 -4.15 9.11 -6.49
CA GLU A 11 -3.36 8.87 -5.28
C GLU A 11 -3.91 7.70 -4.46
N MET A 12 -5.17 7.33 -4.68
CA MET A 12 -5.84 6.23 -4.00
C MET A 12 -5.61 4.89 -4.70
N ILE A 13 -5.10 3.93 -3.93
CA ILE A 13 -4.75 2.58 -4.35
C ILE A 13 -6.02 1.73 -4.34
N ALA A 14 -6.31 1.12 -5.50
CA ALA A 14 -7.38 0.15 -5.65
C ALA A 14 -6.90 -1.27 -5.33
N ILE A 15 -5.75 -1.67 -5.89
CA ILE A 15 -5.21 -3.03 -5.81
C ILE A 15 -3.68 -2.99 -5.81
N GLY A 16 -3.03 -3.82 -5.00
CA GLY A 16 -1.60 -4.13 -5.12
C GLY A 16 -1.37 -5.61 -5.38
N ASP A 17 -0.51 -5.94 -6.35
CA ASP A 17 -0.20 -7.34 -6.68
C ASP A 17 0.81 -7.98 -5.71
N VAL A 18 0.68 -9.30 -5.53
CA VAL A 18 1.61 -10.11 -4.71
C VAL A 18 1.96 -11.43 -5.36
N ASN A 19 3.17 -11.92 -5.06
CA ASN A 19 3.49 -13.32 -5.32
C ASN A 19 3.32 -14.12 -4.03
N ARG A 20 2.20 -14.86 -3.95
CA ARG A 20 1.76 -15.78 -2.88
C ARG A 20 0.86 -15.19 -1.81
N GLY A 21 -0.42 -15.01 -2.14
CA GLY A 21 -1.58 -15.32 -1.29
C GLY A 21 -1.83 -14.53 0.02
N THR A 22 -0.82 -13.89 0.60
CA THR A 22 -0.96 -12.97 1.74
C THR A 22 -1.07 -11.56 1.19
N GLY A 23 -2.22 -10.93 1.35
CA GLY A 23 -2.49 -9.61 0.77
C GLY A 23 -1.41 -8.58 1.08
N PHE A 24 -1.03 -7.79 0.08
CA PHE A 24 -0.11 -6.67 0.25
C PHE A 24 -0.86 -5.46 0.77
N SER A 25 -0.58 -5.13 2.02
CA SER A 25 -1.19 -4.02 2.70
C SER A 25 -0.27 -3.55 3.81
N PRO A 26 -0.22 -2.23 4.09
CA PRO A 26 0.50 -1.70 5.23
C PRO A 26 -0.17 -2.04 6.58
N TYR A 27 -1.31 -2.74 6.55
CA TYR A 27 -2.05 -3.25 7.72
C TYR A 27 -1.89 -4.77 7.94
N ALA A 28 -1.24 -5.48 7.01
CA ALA A 28 -0.97 -6.89 7.17
C ALA A 28 0.19 -7.13 8.15
N ASP A 29 0.13 -8.23 8.92
CA ASP A 29 1.26 -8.64 9.78
C ASP A 29 2.44 -9.08 8.91
N GLN A 30 3.45 -8.22 8.80
CA GLN A 30 4.63 -8.47 7.99
C GLN A 30 5.54 -9.58 8.56
N ARG A 31 5.23 -10.14 9.75
CA ARG A 31 5.92 -11.30 10.33
C ARG A 31 5.68 -12.60 9.55
N PHE A 32 4.66 -12.68 8.69
CA PHE A 32 4.39 -13.84 7.83
C PHE A 32 5.22 -13.86 6.52
N GLY A 33 6.32 -13.10 6.50
CA GLY A 33 7.44 -13.27 5.56
C GLY A 33 7.60 -12.12 4.57
N PRO A 34 8.75 -12.04 3.86
CA PRO A 34 8.94 -11.12 2.74
C PRO A 34 8.10 -11.59 1.54
N GLY A 35 6.78 -11.48 1.66
CA GLY A 35 5.78 -12.19 0.85
C GLY A 35 5.51 -11.60 -0.54
N VAL A 36 6.42 -10.81 -1.09
CA VAL A 36 6.33 -10.34 -2.48
C VAL A 36 7.71 -10.54 -3.12
N SER A 37 7.98 -11.79 -3.42
CA SER A 37 9.00 -12.34 -4.31
C SER A 37 10.09 -11.45 -4.95
N ASP A 38 11.34 -11.89 -4.76
CA ASP A 38 12.50 -11.52 -5.58
C ASP A 38 12.24 -11.63 -7.11
N ILE A 39 11.26 -12.43 -7.54
CA ILE A 39 10.90 -12.60 -8.97
C ILE A 39 10.49 -11.27 -9.66
N HIS A 40 9.94 -10.30 -8.93
CA HIS A 40 9.60 -8.97 -9.46
C HIS A 40 10.68 -7.93 -9.11
N SER A 41 11.92 -8.39 -8.92
CA SER A 41 13.03 -7.56 -8.44
C SER A 41 12.69 -6.83 -7.13
N ARG A 42 11.97 -7.50 -6.22
CA ARG A 42 11.48 -6.92 -4.95
C ARG A 42 10.51 -5.73 -5.14
N GLY A 43 9.80 -5.71 -6.26
CA GLY A 43 8.78 -4.72 -6.58
C GLY A 43 7.37 -5.25 -6.55
N ALA A 44 6.41 -4.35 -6.72
CA ALA A 44 4.99 -4.59 -6.88
C ALA A 44 4.41 -3.55 -7.85
N ASN A 45 3.38 -3.96 -8.58
CA ASN A 45 2.53 -3.10 -9.39
C ASN A 45 1.30 -2.69 -8.58
N ILE A 46 1.02 -1.40 -8.55
CA ILE A 46 -0.11 -0.80 -7.83
C ILE A 46 -1.06 -0.20 -8.86
N VAL A 47 -2.32 -0.61 -8.80
CA VAL A 47 -3.40 -0.03 -9.59
C VAL A 47 -4.09 1.04 -8.75
N PHE A 48 -4.26 2.23 -9.30
CA PHE A 48 -4.94 3.35 -8.67
C PHE A 48 -6.41 3.44 -9.10
N CYS A 49 -7.20 4.22 -8.38
CA CYS A 49 -8.63 4.37 -8.64
C CYS A 49 -8.95 5.06 -9.99
N ASP A 50 -8.01 5.75 -10.62
CA ASP A 50 -8.11 6.27 -11.99
C ASP A 50 -7.63 5.26 -13.07
N ALA A 51 -7.34 4.02 -12.66
CA ALA A 51 -6.87 2.91 -13.47
C ALA A 51 -5.43 2.99 -13.99
N HIS A 52 -4.61 3.98 -13.58
CA HIS A 52 -3.18 3.92 -13.89
C HIS A 52 -2.46 2.87 -13.02
N VAL A 53 -1.29 2.43 -13.49
CA VAL A 53 -0.47 1.41 -12.80
C VAL A 53 0.93 1.95 -12.57
N GLU A 54 1.43 1.85 -11.34
CA GLU A 54 2.83 2.15 -11.00
C GLU A 54 3.59 0.93 -10.50
N TYR A 55 4.81 0.74 -11.01
CA TYR A 55 5.79 -0.15 -10.42
C TYR A 55 6.60 0.56 -9.33
N GLY A 56 6.85 -0.11 -8.22
CA GLY A 56 7.76 0.39 -7.17
C GLY A 56 8.30 -0.72 -6.30
N LYS A 57 9.40 -0.45 -5.58
CA LYS A 57 9.88 -1.38 -4.55
C LYS A 57 8.81 -1.52 -3.48
N GLN A 58 8.56 -2.71 -2.97
CA GLN A 58 7.48 -2.95 -2.00
C GLN A 58 7.54 -2.03 -0.79
N ARG A 59 8.75 -1.78 -0.27
CA ARG A 59 8.98 -0.83 0.82
C ARG A 59 8.39 0.56 0.56
N LYS A 60 8.34 1.01 -0.70
CA LYS A 60 7.71 2.28 -1.11
C LYS A 60 6.23 2.27 -0.71
N TRP A 61 5.53 1.18 -0.98
CA TRP A 61 4.08 1.11 -0.88
C TRP A 61 3.56 0.71 0.50
N VAL A 62 4.42 0.27 1.41
CA VAL A 62 4.05 -0.09 2.80
C VAL A 62 4.69 0.82 3.85
N LEU A 63 5.41 1.85 3.42
CA LEU A 63 6.09 2.78 4.32
C LEU A 63 5.08 3.46 5.26
N ALA A 64 5.44 3.54 6.55
CA ALA A 64 4.74 4.37 7.52
C ALA A 64 5.03 5.86 7.27
N SER A 65 4.43 6.39 6.20
CA SER A 65 4.51 7.79 5.81
C SER A 65 3.13 8.28 5.39
N GLU A 66 2.87 9.57 5.55
CA GLU A 66 1.56 10.13 5.24
C GLU A 66 1.14 9.85 3.80
N VAL A 67 2.00 10.19 2.83
CA VAL A 67 1.73 10.03 1.40
C VAL A 67 1.32 8.61 1.05
N VAL A 68 2.06 7.62 1.53
CA VAL A 68 1.80 6.21 1.21
C VAL A 68 0.53 5.71 1.89
N ARG A 69 0.28 6.13 3.13
CA ARG A 69 -0.86 5.65 3.92
C ARG A 69 -2.18 6.23 3.44
N ARG A 70 -2.20 7.51 3.05
CA ARG A 70 -3.39 8.14 2.44
C ARG A 70 -3.89 7.35 1.24
N GLY A 71 -2.97 6.83 0.41
CA GLY A 71 -3.33 6.03 -0.76
C GLY A 71 -4.07 4.73 -0.43
N TRP A 72 -3.86 4.13 0.74
CA TRP A 72 -4.53 2.88 1.13
C TRP A 72 -5.88 3.09 1.83
N ASN A 73 -6.21 4.33 2.23
CA ASN A 73 -7.36 4.62 3.09
C ASN A 73 -8.47 5.30 2.29
N THR A 74 -9.69 4.81 2.48
CA THR A 74 -10.86 5.32 1.74
C THR A 74 -11.22 6.75 2.12
N ASP A 75 -10.81 7.26 3.27
CA ASP A 75 -10.97 8.66 3.67
C ASP A 75 -9.78 9.54 3.27
N HIS A 76 -8.76 8.96 2.62
CA HIS A 76 -7.52 9.62 2.23
C HIS A 76 -6.74 10.25 3.39
N GLU A 77 -6.97 9.77 4.63
CA GLU A 77 -6.21 10.17 5.81
C GLU A 77 -5.06 9.18 6.09
N PRO A 78 -3.95 9.62 6.71
CA PRO A 78 -2.75 8.78 6.89
C PRO A 78 -2.81 7.80 8.07
N HIS A 79 -3.77 7.95 8.99
CA HIS A 79 -3.95 7.14 10.21
C HIS A 79 -2.65 6.77 10.96
N PRO A 80 -1.85 7.76 11.43
CA PRO A 80 -0.60 7.52 12.14
C PRO A 80 -0.74 6.69 13.42
N GLU A 81 -1.91 6.66 14.04
CA GLU A 81 -2.26 5.82 15.18
C GLU A 81 -2.16 4.31 14.90
N THR A 82 -2.20 3.91 13.61
CA THR A 82 -2.05 2.51 13.18
C THR A 82 -0.60 2.12 12.87
N TRP A 83 0.31 3.10 12.86
CA TRP A 83 1.70 2.85 12.50
C TRP A 83 2.34 2.15 13.69
N SER A 84 2.75 0.90 13.50
CA SER A 84 3.49 0.17 14.53
C SER A 84 4.78 0.95 14.84
N THR A 85 4.88 1.48 16.06
CA THR A 85 6.02 2.28 16.55
C THR A 85 7.34 1.50 16.67
N ASN A 86 7.35 0.22 16.28
CA ASN A 86 8.53 -0.65 16.32
C ASN A 86 8.62 -1.49 15.04
N ALA A 87 9.19 -0.92 13.99
CA ALA A 87 9.94 -1.72 13.01
C ALA A 87 11.39 -1.21 13.09
N PRO A 88 12.32 -1.98 13.68
CA PRO A 88 13.73 -1.61 13.64
C PRO A 88 14.17 -1.49 12.18
N GLY A 89 15.11 -0.58 11.95
CA GLY A 89 15.61 -0.19 10.63
C GLY A 89 15.75 -1.35 9.65
N PHE A 90 15.33 -1.08 8.41
CA PHE A 90 15.87 -1.74 7.23
C PHE A 90 17.35 -1.41 7.09
#